data_AF-A0A8T5S7M7-F1
#
_entry.id   AF-A0A8T5S7M7-F1
#
_cell.length_a   1.000
_cell.length_b   1.000
_cell.length_c   1.000
_cell.angle_alpha   90.00
_cell.angle_beta   90.00
_cell.angle_gamma   90.00
#
_symmetry.space_group_name_H-M   'P 1'
#
loop_
_entity.id
_entity.type
_entity.pdbx_description
1 polymer ?
#
loop_
_entity_poly.entity_id
_entity_poly.type
_entity_poly.pdbx_seq_one_letter_code
_entity_poly.pdbx_strand_id
1 'polypeptide(L)'
;MSQDEKLKPINVLAPNVVYDNPIKDVHTVKAPLASCGWIQTTDGVVLIDTLLSRGWAKKVREQIKDKIKYIIYTHGHIDHVRGANVFMDDHPEIIASKYLPDRFDKYQMLAPYKARKDAQQFGFPEVITKFDNIYPTKTFLGDMTFTLGDKTFELHSARAETDDAVWVYVPELDAAFIGDLMIGSFPNIGNPWKPTRFALDWAKELERVREVNPKYIFYGGGGTFIEGENAMKAISDNIEVIRSLHDQVVDHINKGTHISEMIHQIKVPDHLMKSLFLRANYSRPEFFVFNVYRWYHGYFDGNPAHLLPRPEKEVMGELNKLIGDPSKILERAQELLDQDQAQLALEILDVLIQAEPENIEGRKMRIKLLEKIGKDDFCLMSRNAWVYFIKKDKEFIKSKAK
;
A
#
# COMPACT_ATOMS: atom_id res chain seq x y z
N MET A 1 28.74 5.50 3.98
CA MET A 1 27.96 6.16 2.92
C MET A 1 28.21 7.66 3.04
N SER A 2 28.63 8.33 1.97
CA SER A 2 29.05 9.74 2.01
C SER A 2 27.88 10.68 2.38
N GLN A 3 28.20 11.84 2.95
CA GLN A 3 27.25 12.85 3.42
C GLN A 3 26.45 13.56 2.30
N ASP A 4 26.57 13.15 1.03
CA ASP A 4 26.07 13.89 -0.14
C ASP A 4 25.05 13.17 -1.05
N GLU A 5 24.55 11.98 -0.66
CA GLU A 5 23.41 11.42 -1.40
C GLU A 5 22.14 12.21 -1.10
N LYS A 6 21.80 13.16 -1.99
CA LYS A 6 20.51 13.86 -2.00
C LYS A 6 19.37 12.86 -1.80
N LEU A 7 18.48 13.16 -0.86
CA LEU A 7 17.27 12.38 -0.61
C LEU A 7 16.50 12.18 -1.93
N LYS A 8 16.29 10.92 -2.31
CA LYS A 8 15.61 10.52 -3.55
C LYS A 8 14.37 9.69 -3.25
N PRO A 9 13.33 9.79 -4.09
CA PRO A 9 12.16 8.92 -3.98
C PRO A 9 12.55 7.48 -4.34
N ILE A 10 11.88 6.52 -3.73
CA ILE A 10 11.96 5.10 -4.11
C ILE A 10 11.15 4.91 -5.39
N ASN A 11 11.82 4.48 -6.46
CA ASN A 11 11.21 4.29 -7.77
C ASN A 11 10.53 2.91 -7.88
N VAL A 12 9.25 2.93 -8.21
CA VAL A 12 8.41 1.73 -8.37
C VAL A 12 8.07 1.39 -9.82
N LEU A 13 8.72 2.04 -10.80
CA LEU A 13 8.49 1.82 -12.22
C LEU A 13 9.73 1.25 -12.93
N ALA A 14 10.58 0.50 -12.21
CA ALA A 14 11.75 -0.12 -12.83
C ALA A 14 11.32 -1.02 -14.02
N PRO A 15 12.01 -0.96 -15.17
CA PRO A 15 11.52 -1.57 -16.42
C PRO A 15 11.59 -3.09 -16.45
N ASN A 16 12.31 -3.69 -15.49
CA ASN A 16 12.63 -5.11 -15.48
C ASN A 16 11.43 -5.91 -15.00
N VAL A 17 10.94 -6.77 -15.87
CA VAL A 17 10.07 -7.89 -15.50
C VAL A 17 10.92 -9.15 -15.42
N VAL A 18 10.67 -9.99 -14.43
CA VAL A 18 11.34 -11.28 -14.25
C VAL A 18 10.33 -12.37 -14.52
N TYR A 19 10.63 -13.22 -15.51
CA TYR A 19 9.83 -14.39 -15.84
C TYR A 19 10.34 -15.59 -15.05
N ASP A 20 9.42 -16.41 -14.59
CA ASP A 20 9.74 -17.68 -13.94
C ASP A 20 8.71 -18.74 -14.32
N ASN A 21 9.10 -20.00 -14.20
CA ASN A 21 8.25 -21.18 -14.39
C ASN A 21 8.48 -22.15 -13.21
N PRO A 22 8.05 -21.76 -12.00
CA PRO A 22 8.53 -22.39 -10.77
C PRO A 22 8.02 -23.82 -10.58
N ILE A 23 6.84 -24.14 -11.12
CA ILE A 23 6.32 -25.49 -11.17
C ILE A 23 5.74 -25.77 -12.55
N LYS A 24 5.60 -27.06 -12.88
CA LYS A 24 5.00 -27.48 -14.15
C LYS A 24 3.65 -26.79 -14.36
N ASP A 25 3.41 -26.33 -15.58
CA ASP A 25 2.21 -25.63 -16.04
C ASP A 25 1.96 -24.24 -15.42
N VAL A 26 2.79 -23.77 -14.47
CA VAL A 26 2.63 -22.47 -13.82
C VAL A 26 3.77 -21.54 -14.14
N HIS A 27 3.42 -20.44 -14.79
CA HIS A 27 4.35 -19.39 -15.12
C HIS A 27 4.02 -18.13 -14.32
N THR A 28 5.05 -17.35 -13.99
CA THR A 28 4.88 -16.11 -13.24
C THR A 28 5.71 -15.00 -13.83
N VAL A 29 5.24 -13.77 -13.60
CA VAL A 29 5.97 -12.54 -13.90
C VAL A 29 5.98 -11.67 -12.67
N LYS A 30 7.19 -11.30 -12.25
CA LYS A 30 7.42 -10.28 -11.25
C LYS A 30 7.76 -8.96 -11.91
N ALA A 31 7.04 -7.92 -11.53
CA ALA A 31 7.39 -6.54 -11.81
C ALA A 31 7.51 -5.77 -10.49
N PRO A 32 8.01 -4.52 -10.51
CA PRO A 32 7.89 -3.65 -9.34
C PRO A 32 6.42 -3.43 -8.97
N LEU A 33 6.07 -3.65 -7.69
CA LEU A 33 4.72 -3.63 -7.10
C LEU A 33 3.73 -4.67 -7.63
N ALA A 34 3.82 -5.06 -8.90
CA ALA A 34 2.87 -5.98 -9.52
C ALA A 34 3.47 -7.38 -9.72
N SER A 35 2.64 -8.39 -9.64
CA SER A 35 2.92 -9.72 -10.21
C SER A 35 1.69 -10.24 -10.96
N CYS A 36 1.92 -11.18 -11.87
CA CYS A 36 0.85 -11.97 -12.45
C CYS A 36 1.34 -13.40 -12.64
N GLY A 37 0.40 -14.34 -12.73
CA GLY A 37 0.69 -15.74 -13.04
C GLY A 37 -0.27 -16.28 -14.08
N TRP A 38 0.14 -17.28 -14.85
CA TRP A 38 -0.80 -18.01 -15.70
C TRP A 38 -0.58 -19.50 -15.60
N ILE A 39 -1.67 -20.24 -15.70
CA ILE A 39 -1.72 -21.68 -15.55
C ILE A 39 -2.15 -22.29 -16.88
N GLN A 40 -1.31 -23.18 -17.40
CA GLN A 40 -1.61 -23.98 -18.57
C GLN A 40 -2.46 -25.19 -18.18
N THR A 41 -3.50 -25.42 -18.97
CA THR A 41 -4.39 -26.58 -18.84
C THR A 41 -4.52 -27.26 -20.20
N THR A 42 -5.10 -28.45 -20.25
CA THR A 42 -5.37 -29.14 -21.52
C THR A 42 -6.42 -28.45 -22.41
N ASP A 43 -7.17 -27.44 -21.94
CA ASP A 43 -8.18 -26.70 -22.73
C ASP A 43 -7.94 -25.18 -22.73
N GLY A 44 -6.70 -24.75 -22.53
CA GLY A 44 -6.27 -23.36 -22.62
C GLY A 44 -5.71 -22.82 -21.31
N VAL A 45 -5.70 -21.49 -21.17
CA VAL A 45 -4.97 -20.80 -20.09
C VAL A 45 -5.92 -20.04 -19.16
N VAL A 46 -5.60 -20.10 -17.86
CA VAL A 46 -6.14 -19.19 -16.84
C VAL A 46 -5.05 -18.20 -16.46
N LEU A 47 -5.31 -16.91 -16.68
CA LEU A 47 -4.42 -15.80 -16.28
C LEU A 47 -4.91 -15.22 -14.95
N ILE A 48 -4.00 -15.01 -14.01
CA ILE A 48 -4.26 -14.42 -12.68
C ILE A 48 -3.51 -13.09 -12.62
N ASP A 49 -4.29 -12.00 -12.54
CA ASP A 49 -3.84 -10.62 -12.67
C ASP A 49 -3.16 -10.28 -14.01
N THR A 50 -2.99 -8.97 -14.27
CA THR A 50 -2.65 -8.45 -15.61
C THR A 50 -1.59 -7.35 -15.58
N LEU A 51 -0.95 -7.10 -14.43
CA LEU A 51 0.09 -6.09 -14.22
C LEU A 51 -0.38 -4.63 -14.34
N LEU A 52 0.48 -3.72 -13.86
CA LEU A 52 0.28 -2.26 -13.88
C LEU A 52 0.36 -1.64 -15.28
N SER A 53 1.11 -2.24 -16.20
CA SER A 53 1.51 -1.63 -17.47
C SER A 53 1.08 -2.48 -18.65
N ARG A 54 0.43 -1.85 -19.63
CA ARG A 54 0.14 -2.49 -20.93
C ARG A 54 1.42 -2.94 -21.64
N GLY A 55 2.53 -2.23 -21.45
CA GLY A 55 3.82 -2.62 -22.02
C GLY A 55 4.34 -3.93 -21.42
N TRP A 56 4.16 -4.13 -20.11
CA TRP A 56 4.51 -5.40 -19.47
C TRP A 56 3.53 -6.51 -19.86
N ALA A 57 2.22 -6.22 -19.85
CA ALA A 57 1.19 -7.17 -20.27
C ALA A 57 1.38 -7.67 -21.72
N LYS A 58 1.83 -6.81 -22.65
CA LYS A 58 2.18 -7.23 -24.02
C LYS A 58 3.30 -8.27 -24.05
N LYS A 59 4.36 -8.06 -23.27
CA LYS A 59 5.45 -9.03 -23.15
C LYS A 59 4.97 -10.36 -22.55
N VAL A 60 4.01 -10.33 -21.62
CA VAL A 60 3.37 -11.55 -21.09
C VAL A 60 2.54 -12.25 -22.17
N ARG A 61 1.70 -11.52 -22.91
CA ARG A 61 0.89 -12.07 -24.02
C ARG A 61 1.76 -12.76 -25.07
N GLU A 62 2.96 -12.25 -25.35
CA GLU A 62 3.92 -12.87 -26.27
C GLU A 62 4.41 -14.25 -25.79
N GLN A 63 4.44 -14.51 -24.48
CA GLN A 63 4.81 -15.80 -23.90
C GLN A 63 3.65 -16.81 -23.93
N ILE A 64 2.42 -16.34 -23.81
CA ILE A 64 1.23 -17.20 -23.78
C ILE A 64 0.85 -17.57 -25.22
N LYS A 65 1.00 -18.84 -25.60
CA LYS A 65 0.67 -19.31 -26.97
C LYS A 65 -0.78 -19.77 -27.09
N ASP A 66 -1.27 -20.47 -26.07
CA ASP A 66 -2.63 -20.98 -26.04
C ASP A 66 -3.65 -19.87 -25.76
N LYS A 67 -4.91 -20.18 -26.07
CA LYS A 67 -6.02 -19.25 -25.86
C LYS A 67 -6.25 -19.03 -24.36
N ILE A 68 -6.30 -17.77 -23.93
CA ILE A 68 -6.70 -17.41 -22.57
C ILE A 68 -8.21 -17.54 -22.47
N LYS A 69 -8.68 -18.49 -21.65
CA LYS A 69 -10.12 -18.74 -21.43
C LYS A 69 -10.66 -17.91 -20.28
N TYR A 70 -9.84 -17.72 -19.23
CA TYR A 70 -10.22 -16.98 -18.03
C TYR A 70 -9.14 -15.97 -17.64
N ILE A 71 -9.58 -14.82 -17.14
CA ILE A 71 -8.76 -13.89 -16.36
C ILE A 71 -9.38 -13.78 -14.98
N ILE A 72 -8.60 -14.03 -13.94
CA ILE A 72 -9.00 -13.83 -12.55
C ILE A 72 -8.33 -12.56 -12.07
N TYR A 73 -9.12 -11.59 -11.61
CA TYR A 73 -8.58 -10.46 -10.84
C TYR A 73 -8.57 -10.82 -9.36
N THR A 74 -7.38 -10.83 -8.77
CA THR A 74 -7.25 -11.02 -7.32
C THR A 74 -7.85 -9.84 -6.58
N HIS A 75 -7.74 -8.61 -7.11
CA HIS A 75 -8.45 -7.43 -6.61
C HIS A 75 -8.32 -6.25 -7.59
N GLY A 76 -9.14 -5.21 -7.42
CA GLY A 76 -9.22 -4.07 -8.34
C GLY A 76 -8.15 -2.99 -8.17
N HIS A 77 -6.97 -3.31 -7.63
CA HIS A 77 -5.82 -2.40 -7.68
C HIS A 77 -5.23 -2.32 -9.10
N ILE A 78 -4.68 -1.16 -9.46
CA ILE A 78 -4.30 -0.87 -10.85
C ILE A 78 -3.16 -1.76 -11.35
N ASP A 79 -2.31 -2.21 -10.44
CA ASP A 79 -1.22 -3.15 -10.64
C ASP A 79 -1.68 -4.58 -10.93
N HIS A 80 -2.96 -4.88 -10.74
CA HIS A 80 -3.56 -6.20 -10.96
C HIS A 80 -4.46 -6.23 -12.19
N VAL A 81 -5.06 -5.10 -12.58
CA VAL A 81 -6.13 -5.06 -13.59
C VAL A 81 -5.81 -4.27 -14.85
N ARG A 82 -4.79 -3.40 -14.82
CA ARG A 82 -4.60 -2.38 -15.87
C ARG A 82 -4.12 -2.94 -17.20
N GLY A 83 -3.43 -4.08 -17.21
CA GLY A 83 -2.98 -4.71 -18.44
C GLY A 83 -4.06 -5.50 -19.18
N ALA A 84 -5.24 -5.71 -18.59
CA ALA A 84 -6.31 -6.56 -19.14
C ALA A 84 -6.67 -6.28 -20.61
N ASN A 85 -6.64 -5.02 -21.04
CA ASN A 85 -6.93 -4.60 -22.41
C ASN A 85 -6.08 -5.34 -23.46
N VAL A 86 -4.90 -5.84 -23.08
CA VAL A 86 -3.97 -6.55 -23.98
C VAL A 86 -4.44 -7.98 -24.30
N PHE A 87 -5.28 -8.56 -23.45
CA PHE A 87 -5.67 -9.98 -23.53
C PHE A 87 -7.08 -10.19 -24.11
N MET A 88 -7.75 -9.11 -24.53
CA MET A 88 -9.17 -9.17 -24.92
C MET A 88 -9.45 -9.83 -26.27
N ASP A 89 -8.45 -9.99 -27.13
CA ASP A 89 -8.60 -10.67 -28.43
C ASP A 89 -9.00 -12.16 -28.28
N ASP A 90 -8.68 -12.79 -27.15
CA ASP A 90 -9.08 -14.16 -26.85
C ASP A 90 -10.55 -14.26 -26.34
N HIS A 91 -11.20 -13.12 -26.07
CA HIS A 91 -12.51 -13.01 -25.44
C HIS A 91 -12.65 -13.83 -24.13
N PRO A 92 -11.76 -13.64 -23.14
CA PRO A 92 -11.80 -14.41 -21.90
C PRO A 92 -13.02 -14.05 -21.04
N GLU A 93 -13.50 -15.01 -20.25
CA GLU A 93 -14.38 -14.70 -19.10
C GLU A 93 -13.52 -14.10 -17.98
N ILE A 94 -13.83 -12.88 -17.54
CA ILE A 94 -13.11 -12.18 -16.49
C ILE A 94 -13.88 -12.34 -15.18
N ILE A 95 -13.27 -13.06 -14.23
CA ILE A 95 -13.85 -13.40 -12.93
C ILE A 95 -13.23 -12.51 -11.84
N ALA A 96 -14.07 -11.92 -11.00
CA ALA A 96 -13.63 -11.12 -9.86
C ALA A 96 -14.64 -11.17 -8.71
N SER A 97 -14.24 -10.63 -7.55
CA SER A 97 -15.18 -10.36 -6.46
C SER A 97 -16.32 -9.43 -6.90
N LYS A 98 -17.51 -9.64 -6.31
CA LYS A 98 -18.71 -8.80 -6.45
C LYS A 98 -18.44 -7.31 -6.21
N TYR A 99 -17.46 -6.97 -5.37
CA TYR A 99 -17.17 -5.59 -4.99
C TYR A 99 -16.15 -4.88 -5.90
N LEU A 100 -15.54 -5.59 -6.86
CA LEU A 100 -14.52 -4.99 -7.73
C LEU A 100 -15.08 -3.86 -8.62
N PRO A 101 -16.28 -3.96 -9.23
CA PRO A 101 -16.85 -2.85 -10.00
C PRO A 101 -16.96 -1.53 -9.19
N ASP A 102 -17.42 -1.60 -7.94
CA ASP A 102 -17.55 -0.43 -7.06
C ASP A 102 -16.20 0.25 -6.81
N ARG A 103 -15.10 -0.52 -6.79
CA ARG A 103 -13.75 0.02 -6.68
C ARG A 103 -13.34 0.81 -7.91
N PHE A 104 -13.67 0.32 -9.11
CA PHE A 104 -13.40 1.05 -10.35
C PHE A 104 -14.18 2.36 -10.40
N ASP A 105 -15.45 2.32 -10.03
CA ASP A 105 -16.32 3.51 -9.99
C ASP A 105 -15.77 4.53 -8.98
N LYS A 106 -15.31 4.08 -7.81
CA LYS A 106 -14.63 4.92 -6.82
C LYS A 106 -13.36 5.59 -7.37
N TYR A 107 -12.57 4.89 -8.20
CA TYR A 107 -11.40 5.49 -8.83
C TYR A 107 -11.75 6.57 -9.85
N GLN A 108 -12.84 6.40 -10.59
CA GLN A 108 -13.34 7.43 -11.50
C GLN A 108 -13.87 8.64 -10.71
N MET A 109 -14.70 8.38 -9.70
CA MET A 109 -15.29 9.41 -8.84
C MET A 109 -14.23 10.27 -8.14
N LEU A 110 -13.13 9.65 -7.69
CA LEU A 110 -12.06 10.32 -6.95
C LEU A 110 -10.80 10.55 -7.80
N ALA A 111 -10.90 10.59 -9.14
CA ALA A 111 -9.73 10.63 -10.02
C ALA A 111 -8.75 11.79 -9.73
N PRO A 112 -9.18 13.04 -9.47
CA PRO A 112 -8.27 14.13 -9.10
C PRO A 112 -7.55 13.87 -7.77
N TYR A 113 -8.30 13.40 -6.76
CA TYR A 113 -7.73 13.07 -5.46
C TYR A 113 -6.74 11.90 -5.57
N LYS A 114 -7.05 10.89 -6.39
CA LYS A 114 -6.18 9.76 -6.68
C LYS A 114 -4.86 10.20 -7.31
N ALA A 115 -4.90 11.07 -8.32
CA ALA A 115 -3.68 11.60 -8.95
C ALA A 115 -2.77 12.30 -7.93
N ARG A 116 -3.34 13.09 -7.01
CA ARG A 116 -2.59 13.78 -5.97
C ARG A 116 -1.94 12.82 -4.97
N LYS A 117 -2.69 11.85 -4.43
CA LYS A 117 -2.12 10.90 -3.46
C LYS A 117 -1.12 9.95 -4.09
N ASP A 118 -1.29 9.56 -5.36
CA ASP A 118 -0.33 8.70 -6.04
C ASP A 118 0.98 9.47 -6.34
N ALA A 119 0.90 10.78 -6.58
CA ALA A 119 2.09 11.64 -6.67
C ALA A 119 2.84 11.74 -5.35
N GLN A 120 2.12 11.79 -4.22
CA GLN A 120 2.70 11.80 -2.88
C GLN A 120 3.31 10.45 -2.50
N GLN A 121 2.58 9.36 -2.70
CA GLN A 121 2.96 8.01 -2.28
C GLN A 121 4.05 7.41 -3.18
N PHE A 122 3.94 7.57 -4.50
CA PHE A 122 4.79 6.86 -5.46
C PHE A 122 5.71 7.78 -6.27
N GLY A 123 5.63 9.10 -6.06
CA GLY A 123 6.39 10.07 -6.85
C GLY A 123 5.95 10.17 -8.30
N PHE A 124 4.73 9.71 -8.63
CA PHE A 124 4.18 9.81 -9.98
C PHE A 124 3.85 11.27 -10.35
N PRO A 125 3.81 11.61 -11.66
CA PRO A 125 3.21 12.86 -12.09
C PRO A 125 1.75 12.96 -11.62
N GLU A 126 1.36 14.13 -11.10
CA GLU A 126 -0.02 14.42 -10.67
C GLU A 126 -0.90 14.65 -11.92
N VAL A 127 -1.22 13.56 -12.62
CA VAL A 127 -2.00 13.56 -13.87
C VAL A 127 -3.30 12.80 -13.67
N ILE A 128 -4.42 13.48 -13.95
CA ILE A 128 -5.75 12.86 -13.94
C ILE A 128 -5.82 11.88 -15.09
N THR A 129 -5.87 10.59 -14.77
CA THR A 129 -5.94 9.51 -15.76
C THR A 129 -7.37 9.01 -15.82
N LYS A 130 -7.95 8.92 -17.02
CA LYS A 130 -9.21 8.21 -17.23
C LYS A 130 -8.94 6.71 -17.10
N PHE A 131 -9.63 6.04 -16.19
CA PHE A 131 -9.52 4.60 -16.03
C PHE A 131 -10.37 3.91 -17.11
N ASP A 132 -9.71 3.19 -18.01
CA ASP A 132 -10.33 2.37 -19.05
C ASP A 132 -10.09 0.88 -18.76
N ASN A 133 -10.26 0.51 -17.49
CA ASN A 133 -10.17 -0.87 -17.04
C ASN A 133 -11.30 -1.69 -17.66
N ILE A 134 -11.01 -2.94 -18.01
CA ILE A 134 -12.04 -3.90 -18.40
C ILE A 134 -12.76 -4.36 -17.13
N TYR A 135 -14.08 -4.19 -17.10
CA TYR A 135 -14.91 -4.68 -16.00
C TYR A 135 -15.02 -6.22 -16.06
N PRO A 136 -15.15 -6.89 -14.91
CA PRO A 136 -15.35 -8.34 -14.88
C PRO A 136 -16.64 -8.72 -15.61
N THR A 137 -16.59 -9.78 -16.41
CA THR A 137 -17.77 -10.34 -17.09
C THR A 137 -18.58 -11.23 -16.14
N LYS A 138 -17.94 -11.72 -15.09
CA LYS A 138 -18.57 -12.55 -14.05
C LYS A 138 -18.06 -12.11 -12.67
N THR A 139 -18.99 -12.00 -11.73
CA THR A 139 -18.63 -11.68 -10.34
C THR A 139 -19.21 -12.70 -9.38
N PHE A 140 -18.55 -12.88 -8.23
CA PHE A 140 -18.99 -13.80 -7.18
C PHE A 140 -18.70 -13.26 -5.78
N LEU A 141 -19.33 -13.86 -4.77
CA LEU A 141 -19.10 -13.60 -3.35
C LEU A 141 -19.18 -14.93 -2.60
N GLY A 142 -18.27 -15.16 -1.66
CA GLY A 142 -18.05 -16.46 -1.03
C GLY A 142 -17.07 -17.29 -1.84
N ASP A 143 -17.39 -18.56 -2.02
CA ASP A 143 -16.56 -19.51 -2.75
C ASP A 143 -17.15 -19.81 -4.14
N MET A 144 -16.28 -20.03 -5.12
CA MET A 144 -16.65 -20.41 -6.48
C MET A 144 -15.65 -21.45 -7.00
N THR A 145 -16.14 -22.51 -7.62
CA THR A 145 -15.28 -23.53 -8.24
C THR A 145 -15.60 -23.65 -9.73
N PHE A 146 -14.57 -23.81 -10.55
CA PHE A 146 -14.71 -24.24 -11.94
C PHE A 146 -13.55 -25.12 -12.37
N THR A 147 -13.73 -25.86 -13.46
CA THR A 147 -12.69 -26.70 -14.06
C THR A 147 -12.35 -26.17 -15.45
N LEU A 148 -11.09 -26.20 -15.83
CA LEU A 148 -10.65 -26.00 -17.21
C LEU A 148 -9.65 -27.10 -17.55
N GLY A 149 -9.99 -27.94 -18.53
CA GLY A 149 -9.18 -29.09 -18.90
C GLY A 149 -8.97 -30.04 -17.72
N ASP A 150 -7.71 -30.22 -17.33
CA ASP A 150 -7.24 -31.13 -16.28
C ASP A 150 -7.05 -30.47 -14.91
N LYS A 151 -7.44 -29.19 -14.73
CA LYS A 151 -7.23 -28.45 -13.48
C LYS A 151 -8.54 -27.91 -12.89
N THR A 152 -8.64 -27.94 -11.56
CA THR A 152 -9.74 -27.36 -10.79
C THR A 152 -9.29 -26.06 -10.13
N PHE A 153 -10.13 -25.03 -10.22
CA PHE A 153 -9.86 -23.71 -9.67
C PHE A 153 -10.87 -23.40 -8.58
N GLU A 154 -10.40 -23.33 -7.34
CA GLU A 154 -11.18 -22.97 -6.16
C GLU A 154 -10.90 -21.50 -5.82
N LEU A 155 -11.89 -20.64 -6.03
CA LEU A 155 -11.79 -19.20 -5.82
C LEU A 155 -12.52 -18.82 -4.53
N HIS A 156 -11.87 -18.00 -3.73
CA HIS A 156 -12.38 -17.57 -2.44
C HIS A 156 -12.35 -16.05 -2.36
N SER A 157 -13.52 -15.42 -2.24
CA SER A 157 -13.57 -13.98 -1.97
C SER A 157 -13.14 -13.71 -0.53
N ALA A 158 -12.41 -12.63 -0.32
CA ALA A 158 -11.79 -12.25 0.93
C ALA A 158 -11.92 -10.74 1.17
N ARG A 159 -11.74 -10.34 2.43
CA ARG A 159 -11.50 -8.94 2.81
C ARG A 159 -10.12 -8.84 3.45
N ALA A 160 -9.29 -7.98 2.90
CA ALA A 160 -7.90 -7.84 3.31
C ALA A 160 -7.38 -6.42 3.03
N GLU A 161 -6.41 -6.29 2.11
CA GLU A 161 -5.93 -4.98 1.64
C GLU A 161 -7.07 -4.18 0.98
N THR A 162 -8.00 -4.91 0.36
CA THR A 162 -9.24 -4.40 -0.22
C THR A 162 -10.45 -5.23 0.21
N ASP A 163 -11.65 -4.75 -0.11
CA ASP A 163 -12.94 -5.41 0.13
C ASP A 163 -13.30 -6.42 -0.97
N ASP A 164 -12.54 -6.42 -2.06
CA ASP A 164 -12.74 -7.19 -3.27
C ASP A 164 -11.62 -8.21 -3.52
N ALA A 165 -10.90 -8.61 -2.47
CA ALA A 165 -9.82 -9.59 -2.58
C ALA A 165 -10.36 -10.97 -2.97
N VAL A 166 -9.57 -11.70 -3.73
CA VAL A 166 -9.81 -13.07 -4.18
C VAL A 166 -8.49 -13.82 -4.13
N TRP A 167 -8.51 -15.02 -3.58
CA TRP A 167 -7.41 -15.98 -3.72
C TRP A 167 -7.90 -17.26 -4.39
N VAL A 168 -6.96 -17.96 -5.03
CA VAL A 168 -7.24 -19.15 -5.86
C VAL A 168 -6.42 -20.32 -5.34
N TYR A 169 -7.02 -21.48 -5.12
CA TYR A 169 -6.32 -22.75 -4.91
C TYR A 169 -6.53 -23.66 -6.12
N VAL A 170 -5.46 -24.36 -6.51
CA VAL A 170 -5.48 -25.37 -7.58
C VAL A 170 -4.96 -26.69 -7.01
N PRO A 171 -5.85 -27.61 -6.61
CA PRO A 171 -5.45 -28.85 -5.92
C PRO A 171 -4.48 -29.71 -6.71
N GLU A 172 -4.65 -29.82 -8.03
CA GLU A 172 -3.79 -30.64 -8.89
C GLU A 172 -2.35 -30.11 -9.00
N LEU A 173 -2.13 -28.85 -8.61
CA LEU A 173 -0.81 -28.21 -8.55
C LEU A 173 -0.31 -28.03 -7.12
N ASP A 174 -1.15 -28.27 -6.13
CA ASP A 174 -0.92 -27.94 -4.72
C ASP A 174 -0.43 -26.50 -4.53
N ALA A 175 -1.10 -25.58 -5.21
CA ALA A 175 -0.67 -24.19 -5.37
C ALA A 175 -1.80 -23.20 -5.03
N ALA A 176 -1.49 -22.20 -4.20
CA ALA A 176 -2.38 -21.10 -3.88
C ALA A 176 -1.86 -19.77 -4.45
N PHE A 177 -2.71 -19.02 -5.13
CA PHE A 177 -2.46 -17.67 -5.64
C PHE A 177 -3.25 -16.68 -4.79
N ILE A 178 -2.57 -16.01 -3.88
CA ILE A 178 -3.20 -15.27 -2.78
C ILE A 178 -3.23 -13.76 -2.98
N GLY A 179 -2.81 -13.27 -4.16
CA GLY A 179 -2.73 -11.84 -4.45
C GLY A 179 -1.98 -11.08 -3.35
N ASP A 180 -2.52 -9.93 -2.97
CA ASP A 180 -1.95 -9.09 -1.91
C ASP A 180 -2.38 -9.50 -0.49
N LEU A 181 -2.91 -10.72 -0.27
CA LEU A 181 -3.00 -11.28 1.10
C LEU A 181 -1.60 -11.41 1.73
N MET A 182 -0.57 -11.56 0.92
CA MET A 182 0.80 -11.30 1.31
C MET A 182 1.46 -10.42 0.26
N ILE A 183 2.40 -9.60 0.73
CA ILE A 183 3.29 -8.84 -0.13
C ILE A 183 4.74 -9.14 0.28
N GLY A 184 5.73 -8.74 -0.51
CA GLY A 184 7.15 -8.97 -0.20
C GLY A 184 7.70 -8.13 0.98
N SER A 185 6.83 -7.73 1.91
CA SER A 185 7.08 -6.79 2.99
C SER A 185 6.06 -6.93 4.11
N PHE A 186 6.23 -6.13 5.17
CA PHE A 186 5.22 -5.94 6.21
C PHE A 186 3.82 -5.68 5.62
N PRO A 187 2.74 -6.32 6.14
CA PRO A 187 1.38 -6.16 5.64
C PRO A 187 0.98 -4.71 5.46
N ASN A 188 0.46 -4.39 4.27
CA ASN A 188 -0.03 -3.05 3.98
C ASN A 188 -1.43 -2.83 4.59
N ILE A 189 -1.63 -3.09 5.88
CA ILE A 189 -2.91 -2.82 6.55
C ILE A 189 -3.10 -1.32 6.74
N GLY A 190 -2.01 -0.60 7.00
CA GLY A 190 -2.01 0.85 7.10
C GLY A 190 -1.52 1.52 5.84
N ASN A 191 -2.27 2.53 5.37
CA ASN A 191 -1.81 3.47 4.35
C ASN A 191 -2.32 4.89 4.67
N PRO A 192 -1.43 5.91 4.74
CA PRO A 192 -1.81 7.28 5.09
C PRO A 192 -2.88 7.92 4.16
N TRP A 193 -3.03 7.44 2.93
CA TRP A 193 -3.91 8.05 1.92
C TRP A 193 -5.11 7.20 1.49
N LYS A 194 -5.25 5.97 2.02
CA LYS A 194 -6.32 5.05 1.60
C LYS A 194 -7.39 4.90 2.69
N PRO A 195 -8.59 4.45 2.30
CA PRO A 195 -9.60 4.03 3.26
C PRO A 195 -9.09 2.91 4.17
N THR A 196 -9.77 2.72 5.28
CA THR A 196 -9.44 1.69 6.27
C THR A 196 -9.49 0.29 5.66
N ARG A 197 -8.55 -0.57 6.07
CA ARG A 197 -8.38 -1.95 5.61
C ARG A 197 -8.74 -2.96 6.71
N PHE A 198 -8.94 -4.21 6.31
CA PHE A 198 -9.65 -5.20 7.13
C PHE A 198 -8.69 -6.11 7.90
N ALA A 199 -8.00 -5.59 8.92
CA ALA A 199 -6.92 -6.31 9.61
C ALA A 199 -7.33 -7.72 10.13
N LEU A 200 -8.44 -7.84 10.87
CA LEU A 200 -8.88 -9.14 11.38
C LEU A 200 -9.40 -10.09 10.30
N ASP A 201 -10.13 -9.57 9.32
CA ASP A 201 -10.61 -10.39 8.20
C ASP A 201 -9.39 -10.92 7.41
N TRP A 202 -8.37 -10.07 7.21
CA TRP A 202 -7.12 -10.46 6.57
C TRP A 202 -6.42 -11.61 7.31
N ALA A 203 -6.28 -11.52 8.64
CA ALA A 203 -5.69 -12.59 9.43
C ALA A 203 -6.47 -13.91 9.30
N LYS A 204 -7.80 -13.85 9.31
CA LYS A 204 -8.66 -15.04 9.12
C LYS A 204 -8.52 -15.64 7.73
N GLU A 205 -8.37 -14.83 6.69
CA GLU A 205 -8.16 -15.34 5.33
C GLU A 205 -6.78 -15.99 5.18
N LEU A 206 -5.74 -15.46 5.83
CA LEU A 206 -4.45 -16.14 5.91
C LEU A 206 -4.53 -17.45 6.72
N GLU A 207 -5.37 -17.50 7.77
CA GLU A 207 -5.65 -18.74 8.51
C GLU A 207 -6.33 -19.78 7.59
N ARG A 208 -7.30 -19.39 6.74
CA ARG A 208 -7.92 -20.28 5.73
C ARG A 208 -6.90 -20.81 4.72
N VAL A 209 -6.01 -19.94 4.21
CA VAL A 209 -4.92 -20.38 3.32
C VAL A 209 -4.00 -21.37 4.03
N ARG A 210 -3.69 -21.14 5.31
CA ARG A 210 -2.88 -22.06 6.12
C ARG A 210 -3.57 -23.42 6.34
N GLU A 211 -4.88 -23.44 6.50
CA GLU A 211 -5.67 -24.67 6.68
C GLU A 211 -5.64 -25.57 5.43
N VAL A 212 -5.65 -24.97 4.24
CA VAL A 212 -5.41 -25.69 2.98
C VAL A 212 -3.99 -26.28 2.93
N ASN A 213 -3.04 -25.64 3.61
CA ASN A 213 -1.63 -26.05 3.68
C ASN A 213 -0.99 -26.28 2.29
N PRO A 214 -1.09 -25.31 1.35
CA PRO A 214 -0.58 -25.48 0.00
C PRO A 214 0.96 -25.60 0.01
N LYS A 215 1.50 -26.50 -0.82
CA LYS A 215 2.96 -26.61 -0.99
C LYS A 215 3.56 -25.35 -1.62
N TYR A 216 2.85 -24.71 -2.54
CA TYR A 216 3.30 -23.49 -3.24
C TYR A 216 2.37 -22.31 -2.97
N ILE A 217 2.92 -21.17 -2.56
CA ILE A 217 2.17 -19.92 -2.40
C ILE A 217 2.72 -18.87 -3.34
N PHE A 218 1.86 -18.37 -4.21
CA PHE A 218 2.09 -17.25 -5.13
C PHE A 218 1.40 -16.00 -4.59
N TYR A 219 2.12 -14.88 -4.51
CA TYR A 219 1.63 -13.66 -3.86
C TYR A 219 2.06 -12.39 -4.60
N GLY A 220 1.36 -11.30 -4.29
CA GLY A 220 1.44 -10.02 -4.97
C GLY A 220 2.46 -9.04 -4.37
N GLY A 221 2.27 -7.74 -4.59
CA GLY A 221 3.15 -6.69 -4.08
C GLY A 221 4.62 -6.79 -4.52
N GLY A 222 4.90 -7.32 -5.70
CA GLY A 222 6.26 -7.63 -6.18
C GLY A 222 6.87 -8.92 -5.59
N GLY A 223 6.06 -9.78 -4.98
CA GLY A 223 6.35 -11.18 -4.70
C GLY A 223 6.35 -12.06 -5.95
N THR A 224 6.81 -13.30 -5.80
CA THR A 224 6.67 -14.36 -6.83
C THR A 224 6.00 -15.57 -6.21
N PHE A 225 6.81 -16.44 -5.60
CA PHE A 225 6.34 -17.64 -4.92
C PHE A 225 7.27 -17.98 -3.76
N ILE A 226 6.73 -18.71 -2.78
CA ILE A 226 7.48 -19.37 -1.72
C ILE A 226 6.94 -20.80 -1.64
N GLU A 227 7.79 -21.76 -1.27
CA GLU A 227 7.42 -23.16 -1.14
C GLU A 227 7.73 -23.74 0.24
N GLY A 228 7.02 -24.82 0.57
CA GLY A 228 7.29 -25.67 1.74
C GLY A 228 7.22 -24.91 3.07
N GLU A 229 8.16 -25.22 3.97
CA GLU A 229 8.19 -24.64 5.32
C GLU A 229 8.29 -23.12 5.33
N ASN A 230 8.99 -22.54 4.36
CA ASN A 230 9.10 -21.09 4.24
C ASN A 230 7.75 -20.45 3.91
N ALA A 231 6.89 -21.11 3.15
CA ALA A 231 5.56 -20.61 2.80
C ALA A 231 4.68 -20.56 4.04
N MET A 232 4.65 -21.66 4.81
CA MET A 232 3.90 -21.72 6.07
C MET A 232 4.47 -20.79 7.14
N LYS A 233 5.80 -20.61 7.19
CA LYS A 233 6.43 -19.62 8.06
C LYS A 233 6.00 -18.20 7.69
N ALA A 234 6.00 -17.85 6.40
CA ALA A 234 5.60 -16.54 5.94
C ALA A 234 4.13 -16.24 6.27
N ILE A 235 3.24 -17.20 6.05
CA ILE A 235 1.83 -17.10 6.46
C ILE A 235 1.70 -16.91 7.97
N SER A 236 2.40 -17.73 8.76
CA SER A 236 2.34 -17.68 10.23
C SER A 236 2.87 -16.36 10.80
N ASP A 237 4.01 -15.88 10.29
CA ASP A 237 4.58 -14.58 10.69
C ASP A 237 3.60 -13.43 10.37
N ASN A 238 2.93 -13.47 9.21
CA ASN A 238 1.92 -12.47 8.84
C ASN A 238 0.68 -12.55 9.75
N ILE A 239 0.14 -13.73 10.01
CA ILE A 239 -0.99 -13.90 10.94
C ILE A 239 -0.63 -13.34 12.32
N GLU A 240 0.53 -13.73 12.85
CA GLU A 240 0.95 -13.36 14.20
C GLU A 240 1.14 -11.85 14.34
N VAL A 241 1.82 -11.20 13.38
CA VAL A 241 2.03 -9.74 13.47
C VAL A 241 0.72 -8.97 13.37
N ILE A 242 -0.22 -9.43 12.54
CA ILE A 242 -1.52 -8.78 12.38
C ILE A 242 -2.32 -8.91 13.67
N ARG A 243 -2.43 -10.12 14.24
CA ARG A 243 -3.14 -10.36 15.50
C ARG A 243 -2.52 -9.58 16.66
N SER A 244 -1.20 -9.67 16.83
CA SER A 244 -0.50 -9.01 17.93
C SER A 244 -0.66 -7.49 17.91
N LEU A 245 -0.45 -6.85 16.75
CA LEU A 245 -0.60 -5.40 16.66
C LEU A 245 -2.06 -4.97 16.78
N HIS A 246 -3.00 -5.76 16.24
CA HIS A 246 -4.43 -5.48 16.40
C HIS A 246 -4.84 -5.51 17.88
N ASP A 247 -4.48 -6.57 18.61
CA ASP A 247 -4.80 -6.72 20.02
C ASP A 247 -4.18 -5.59 20.84
N GLN A 248 -2.92 -5.22 20.59
CA GLN A 248 -2.27 -4.07 21.25
C GLN A 248 -3.04 -2.76 21.00
N VAL A 249 -3.48 -2.49 19.76
CA VAL A 249 -4.26 -1.28 19.45
C VAL A 249 -5.58 -1.28 20.20
N VAL A 250 -6.31 -2.40 20.20
CA VAL A 250 -7.59 -2.52 20.92
C VAL A 250 -7.39 -2.30 22.42
N ASP A 251 -6.32 -2.84 22.99
CA ASP A 251 -6.00 -2.67 24.41
C ASP A 251 -5.73 -1.20 24.76
N HIS A 252 -5.02 -0.46 23.90
CA HIS A 252 -4.80 0.97 24.05
C HIS A 252 -6.06 1.81 23.86
N ILE A 253 -6.95 1.44 22.93
CA ILE A 253 -8.25 2.09 22.76
C ILE A 253 -9.07 1.95 24.05
N ASN A 254 -9.13 0.74 24.62
CA ASN A 254 -9.87 0.48 25.86
C ASN A 254 -9.30 1.23 27.08
N LYS A 255 -7.98 1.50 27.07
CA LYS A 255 -7.31 2.32 28.09
C LYS A 255 -7.49 3.83 27.89
N GLY A 256 -8.11 4.26 26.79
CA GLY A 256 -8.22 5.68 26.42
C GLY A 256 -6.89 6.32 26.05
N THR A 257 -5.89 5.52 25.64
CA THR A 257 -4.59 6.05 25.19
C THR A 257 -4.78 6.85 23.92
N HIS A 258 -4.31 8.10 23.91
CA HIS A 258 -4.40 8.95 22.73
C HIS A 258 -3.54 8.40 21.57
N ILE A 259 -4.02 8.54 20.33
CA ILE A 259 -3.36 7.96 19.15
C ILE A 259 -1.91 8.45 18.96
N SER A 260 -1.61 9.69 19.36
CA SER A 260 -0.25 10.24 19.29
C SER A 260 0.73 9.50 20.20
N GLU A 261 0.27 8.91 21.31
CA GLU A 261 1.12 8.10 22.19
C GLU A 261 1.18 6.65 21.71
N MET A 262 0.04 6.13 21.24
CA MET A 262 -0.14 4.75 20.81
C MET A 262 0.87 4.33 19.73
N ILE A 263 1.13 5.20 18.74
CA ILE A 263 2.10 4.93 17.67
C ILE A 263 3.54 4.73 18.17
N HIS A 264 3.87 5.22 19.37
CA HIS A 264 5.18 5.07 19.98
C HIS A 264 5.26 3.89 20.96
N GLN A 265 4.13 3.48 21.56
CA GLN A 265 4.05 2.42 22.56
C GLN A 265 3.86 1.04 21.96
N ILE A 266 3.09 0.93 20.87
CA ILE A 266 2.84 -0.36 20.19
C ILE A 266 4.09 -0.81 19.44
N LYS A 267 4.44 -2.09 19.62
CA LYS A 267 5.64 -2.69 19.01
C LYS A 267 5.33 -4.04 18.38
N VAL A 268 6.00 -4.30 17.26
CA VAL A 268 6.06 -5.64 16.67
C VAL A 268 6.84 -6.54 17.64
N PRO A 269 6.38 -7.77 17.91
CA PRO A 269 7.12 -8.73 18.73
C PRO A 269 8.56 -8.92 18.26
N ASP A 270 9.51 -9.00 19.20
CA ASP A 270 10.95 -8.99 18.91
C ASP A 270 11.41 -10.11 17.96
N HIS A 271 10.78 -11.29 18.03
CA HIS A 271 11.10 -12.41 17.12
C HIS A 271 10.61 -12.15 15.68
N LEU A 272 9.53 -11.39 15.51
CA LEU A 272 8.99 -11.02 14.20
C LEU A 272 9.77 -9.89 13.53
N MET A 273 10.45 -9.03 14.30
CA MET A 273 11.34 -7.99 13.76
C MET A 273 12.49 -8.56 12.91
N LYS A 274 12.86 -9.83 13.13
CA LYS A 274 13.89 -10.54 12.36
C LYS A 274 13.32 -11.34 11.18
N SER A 275 12.00 -11.35 11.00
CA SER A 275 11.36 -12.07 9.91
C SER A 275 11.79 -11.49 8.55
N LEU A 276 12.13 -12.38 7.62
CA LEU A 276 12.43 -12.00 6.23
C LEU A 276 11.19 -11.52 5.47
N PHE A 277 9.99 -11.84 5.98
CA PHE A 277 8.71 -11.57 5.33
C PHE A 277 8.04 -10.28 5.82
N LEU A 278 8.51 -9.72 6.94
CA LEU A 278 7.87 -8.57 7.61
C LEU A 278 8.71 -7.29 7.55
N ARG A 279 9.62 -7.18 6.57
CA ARG A 279 10.44 -5.97 6.40
C ARG A 279 9.56 -4.76 6.10
N ALA A 280 9.70 -3.69 6.88
CA ALA A 280 8.91 -2.46 6.78
C ALA A 280 9.41 -1.50 5.68
N ASN A 281 9.67 -2.01 4.47
CA ASN A 281 10.17 -1.21 3.33
C ASN A 281 9.06 -0.59 2.48
N TYR A 282 7.83 -1.09 2.54
CA TYR A 282 6.67 -0.53 1.83
C TYR A 282 5.69 0.14 2.79
N SER A 283 5.26 -0.58 3.83
CA SER A 283 4.46 -0.09 4.96
C SER A 283 5.24 -0.21 6.27
N ARG A 284 4.65 0.24 7.38
CA ARG A 284 5.28 0.26 8.71
C ARG A 284 4.26 0.12 9.85
N PRO A 285 4.68 -0.33 11.05
CA PRO A 285 3.78 -0.59 12.18
C PRO A 285 2.93 0.62 12.58
N GLU A 286 3.47 1.84 12.51
CA GLU A 286 2.74 3.05 12.88
C GLU A 286 1.51 3.27 11.98
N PHE A 287 1.62 2.95 10.69
CA PHE A 287 0.47 3.03 9.78
C PHE A 287 -0.58 1.96 10.10
N PHE A 288 -0.15 0.77 10.52
CA PHE A 288 -1.06 -0.27 11.00
C PHE A 288 -1.87 0.25 12.20
N VAL A 289 -1.20 0.88 13.17
CA VAL A 289 -1.83 1.45 14.36
C VAL A 289 -2.90 2.47 13.97
N PHE A 290 -2.57 3.42 13.09
CA PHE A 290 -3.57 4.39 12.58
C PHE A 290 -4.76 3.71 11.91
N ASN A 291 -4.54 2.64 11.13
CA ASN A 291 -5.63 1.95 10.45
C ASN A 291 -6.57 1.25 11.42
N VAL A 292 -6.03 0.45 12.35
CA VAL A 292 -6.87 -0.27 13.32
C VAL A 292 -7.56 0.71 14.26
N TYR A 293 -6.90 1.80 14.66
CA TYR A 293 -7.54 2.87 15.41
C TYR A 293 -8.73 3.45 14.64
N ARG A 294 -8.55 3.87 13.38
CA ARG A 294 -9.64 4.40 12.53
C ARG A 294 -10.76 3.39 12.24
N TRP A 295 -10.50 2.09 12.40
CA TRP A 295 -11.51 1.05 12.20
C TRP A 295 -12.51 1.00 13.36
N TYR A 296 -12.03 1.13 14.60
CA TYR A 296 -12.85 1.04 15.80
C TYR A 296 -13.22 2.39 16.42
N HIS A 297 -12.38 3.39 16.19
CA HIS A 297 -12.48 4.70 16.80
C HIS A 297 -12.96 5.74 15.80
N GLY A 298 -13.88 6.60 16.24
CA GLY A 298 -14.38 7.72 15.45
C GLY A 298 -13.35 8.83 15.26
N TYR A 299 -13.78 9.95 14.65
CA TYR A 299 -12.91 11.11 14.44
C TYR A 299 -12.65 11.93 15.71
N PHE A 300 -13.53 11.84 16.71
CA PHE A 300 -13.44 12.63 17.94
C PHE A 300 -12.56 11.91 18.97
N ASP A 301 -11.44 12.53 19.35
CA ASP A 301 -10.41 11.99 20.23
C ASP A 301 -10.63 12.24 21.73
N GLY A 302 -11.78 12.78 22.11
CA GLY A 302 -12.10 13.13 23.50
C GLY A 302 -11.68 14.55 23.91
N ASN A 303 -10.94 15.28 23.08
CA ASN A 303 -10.63 16.69 23.32
C ASN A 303 -11.73 17.60 22.75
N PRO A 304 -12.50 18.34 23.57
CA PRO A 304 -13.58 19.20 23.09
C PRO A 304 -13.17 20.22 22.02
N ALA A 305 -11.90 20.66 22.02
CA ALA A 305 -11.38 21.58 21.00
C ALA A 305 -11.33 20.95 19.59
N HIS A 306 -11.31 19.62 19.51
CA HIS A 306 -11.18 18.85 18.27
C HIS A 306 -12.52 18.29 17.78
N LEU A 307 -13.63 18.47 18.51
CA LEU A 307 -14.95 17.93 18.12
C LEU A 307 -15.50 18.62 16.87
N LEU A 308 -15.46 19.95 16.84
CA LEU A 308 -15.88 20.79 15.73
C LEU A 308 -14.85 21.91 15.53
N PRO A 309 -13.64 21.59 15.06
CA PRO A 309 -12.53 22.54 15.05
C PRO A 309 -12.77 23.68 14.06
N ARG A 310 -12.22 24.85 14.39
CA ARG A 310 -12.09 25.98 13.44
C ARG A 310 -11.07 25.61 12.35
N PRO A 311 -11.10 26.31 11.19
CA PRO A 311 -10.04 26.15 10.19
C PRO A 311 -8.65 26.31 10.81
N GLU A 312 -7.74 25.39 10.50
CA GLU A 312 -6.40 25.32 11.09
C GLU A 312 -5.63 26.65 10.97
N LYS A 313 -5.74 27.33 9.83
CA LYS A 313 -5.14 28.65 9.61
C LYS A 313 -5.59 29.70 10.64
N GLU A 314 -6.85 29.67 11.08
CA GLU A 314 -7.35 30.60 12.10
C GLU A 314 -6.68 30.32 13.46
N VAL A 315 -6.66 29.04 13.87
CA VAL A 315 -6.08 28.63 15.16
C VAL A 315 -4.58 28.88 15.20
N MET A 316 -3.84 28.45 14.17
CA MET A 316 -2.39 28.64 14.08
C MET A 316 -2.02 30.13 13.95
N GLY A 317 -2.89 30.94 13.33
CA GLY A 317 -2.74 32.39 13.27
C GLY A 317 -2.80 33.05 14.65
N GLU A 318 -3.72 32.64 15.52
CA GLU A 318 -3.78 33.14 16.91
C GLU A 318 -2.59 32.68 17.75
N LEU A 319 -2.15 31.42 17.58
CA LEU A 319 -0.92 30.93 18.23
C LEU A 319 0.31 31.73 17.81
N ASN A 320 0.46 32.02 16.52
CA ASN A 320 1.57 32.84 16.01
C ASN A 320 1.53 34.27 16.58
N LYS A 321 0.34 34.89 16.71
CA LYS A 321 0.19 36.21 17.37
C LYS A 321 0.58 36.18 18.84
N LEU A 322 0.25 35.11 19.57
CA LEU A 322 0.64 34.96 20.98
C LEU A 322 2.16 34.83 21.14
N ILE A 323 2.82 34.13 20.22
CA ILE A 323 4.29 34.04 20.18
C ILE A 323 4.90 35.42 19.87
N GLY A 324 4.22 36.21 19.03
CA GLY A 324 4.50 37.61 18.72
C GLY A 324 5.66 37.83 17.75
N ASP A 325 6.65 36.94 17.78
CA ASP A 325 7.82 36.97 16.90
C ASP A 325 8.03 35.58 16.23
N PRO A 326 7.70 35.44 14.93
CA PRO A 326 7.89 34.21 14.17
C PRO A 326 9.33 33.65 14.16
N SER A 327 10.34 34.50 14.37
CA SER A 327 11.74 34.06 14.42
C SER A 327 12.00 33.07 15.55
N LYS A 328 11.27 33.19 16.67
CA LYS A 328 11.34 32.25 17.81
C LYS A 328 10.93 30.83 17.41
N ILE A 329 9.97 30.68 16.51
CA ILE A 329 9.55 29.36 16.00
C ILE A 329 10.68 28.75 15.17
N LEU A 330 11.33 29.55 14.32
CA LEU A 330 12.45 29.11 13.50
C LEU A 330 13.67 28.74 14.34
N GLU A 331 14.03 29.56 15.33
CA GLU A 331 15.10 29.30 16.29
C GLU A 331 14.84 27.99 17.04
N ARG A 332 13.62 27.83 17.58
CA ARG A 332 13.26 26.60 18.29
C ARG A 332 13.28 25.37 17.41
N ALA A 333 12.81 25.48 16.17
CA ALA A 333 12.90 24.39 15.20
C ALA A 333 14.36 24.01 14.89
N GLN A 334 15.27 25.00 14.82
CA GLN A 334 16.70 24.75 14.64
C GLN A 334 17.31 24.04 15.86
N GLU A 335 17.03 24.52 17.07
CA GLU A 335 17.50 23.88 18.31
C GLU A 335 17.05 22.42 18.41
N LEU A 336 15.79 22.13 18.11
CA LEU A 336 15.24 20.78 18.12
C LEU A 336 15.88 19.91 17.03
N LEU A 337 16.14 20.46 15.85
CA LEU A 337 16.88 19.77 14.79
C LEU A 337 18.31 19.43 15.25
N ASP A 338 19.00 20.35 15.92
CA ASP A 338 20.34 20.16 16.46
C ASP A 338 20.38 19.10 17.59
N GLN A 339 19.24 18.86 18.24
CA GLN A 339 19.01 17.81 19.25
C GLN A 339 18.52 16.48 18.65
N ASP A 340 18.56 16.33 17.32
CA ASP A 340 18.08 15.15 16.59
C ASP A 340 16.56 14.90 16.72
N GLN A 341 15.78 15.94 17.07
CA GLN A 341 14.33 15.89 17.23
C GLN A 341 13.59 16.48 16.02
N ALA A 342 13.99 16.10 14.81
CA ALA A 342 13.50 16.73 13.58
C ALA A 342 11.98 16.61 13.37
N GLN A 343 11.36 15.51 13.79
CA GLN A 343 9.90 15.34 13.71
C GLN A 343 9.16 16.31 14.65
N LEU A 344 9.63 16.46 15.89
CA LEU A 344 9.08 17.43 16.83
C LEU A 344 9.30 18.87 16.34
N ALA A 345 10.48 19.16 15.79
CA ALA A 345 10.78 20.45 15.17
C ALA A 345 9.82 20.77 14.02
N LEU A 346 9.43 19.77 13.23
CA LEU A 346 8.49 19.92 12.12
C LEU A 346 7.09 20.29 12.61
N GLU A 347 6.63 19.66 13.71
CA GLU A 347 5.35 19.97 14.34
C GLU A 347 5.32 21.38 14.95
N ILE A 348 6.41 21.81 15.59
CA ILE A 348 6.56 23.19 16.08
C ILE A 348 6.57 24.19 14.93
N LEU A 349 7.30 23.89 13.86
CA LEU A 349 7.36 24.74 12.67
C LEU A 349 6.02 24.87 11.96
N ASP A 350 5.15 23.85 12.05
CA ASP A 350 3.88 23.84 11.34
C ASP A 350 2.96 24.98 11.78
N VAL A 351 3.05 25.44 13.04
CA VAL A 351 2.37 26.67 13.51
C VAL A 351 2.64 27.85 12.58
N LEU A 352 3.92 28.08 12.22
CA LEU A 352 4.30 29.16 11.32
C LEU A 352 3.85 28.89 9.87
N ILE A 353 3.99 27.65 9.40
CA ILE A 353 3.64 27.29 8.02
C ILE A 353 2.13 27.45 7.77
N GLN A 354 1.28 27.06 8.72
CA GLN A 354 -0.17 27.17 8.59
C GLN A 354 -0.64 28.61 8.79
N ALA A 355 -0.04 29.36 9.73
CA ALA A 355 -0.35 30.77 9.96
C ALA A 355 0.07 31.66 8.76
N GLU A 356 1.27 31.44 8.23
CA GLU A 356 1.88 32.20 7.15
C GLU A 356 2.34 31.28 6.00
N PRO A 357 1.41 30.78 5.16
CA PRO A 357 1.75 29.84 4.10
C PRO A 357 2.75 30.37 3.05
N GLU A 358 2.95 31.68 2.97
CA GLU A 358 3.94 32.28 2.06
C GLU A 358 5.32 32.51 2.70
N ASN A 359 5.52 32.15 3.98
CA ASN A 359 6.76 32.38 4.70
C ASN A 359 7.91 31.53 4.11
N ILE A 360 8.86 32.23 3.47
CA ILE A 360 9.98 31.61 2.75
C ILE A 360 10.95 30.91 3.71
N GLU A 361 11.26 31.53 4.85
CA GLU A 361 12.20 30.96 5.82
C GLU A 361 11.59 29.74 6.52
N GLY A 362 10.30 29.76 6.82
CA GLY A 362 9.55 28.59 7.30
C GLY A 362 9.65 27.42 6.33
N ARG A 363 9.39 27.66 5.03
CA ARG A 363 9.50 26.60 4.01
C ARG A 363 10.93 26.09 3.82
N LYS A 364 11.94 26.96 3.91
CA LYS A 364 13.36 26.55 3.93
C LYS A 364 13.68 25.66 5.13
N MET A 365 13.19 26.01 6.31
CA MET A 365 13.36 25.17 7.51
C MET A 365 12.65 23.82 7.33
N ARG A 366 11.42 23.81 6.80
CA ARG A 366 10.69 22.57 6.54
C ARG A 366 11.44 21.64 5.59
N ILE A 367 12.07 22.18 4.54
CA ILE A 367 12.95 21.39 3.65
C ILE A 367 14.08 20.72 4.45
N LYS A 368 14.79 21.45 5.31
CA LYS A 368 15.89 20.88 6.13
C LYS A 368 15.40 19.76 7.04
N LEU A 369 14.26 19.96 7.70
CA LEU A 369 13.66 18.98 8.61
C LEU A 369 13.23 17.72 7.86
N LEU A 370 12.54 17.87 6.73
CA LEU A 370 12.12 16.74 5.89
C LEU A 370 13.32 15.99 5.28
N GLU A 371 14.40 16.70 4.91
CA GLU A 371 15.64 16.07 4.44
C GLU A 371 16.29 15.24 5.54
N LYS A 372 16.28 15.73 6.79
CA LYS A 372 16.76 14.98 7.96
C LYS A 372 15.90 13.75 8.26
N ILE A 373 14.57 13.91 8.34
CA ILE A 373 13.63 12.80 8.60
C ILE A 373 13.73 11.74 7.50
N GLY A 374 13.72 12.18 6.24
CA GLY A 374 13.69 11.27 5.10
C GLY A 374 15.00 10.53 4.87
N LYS A 375 16.14 11.03 5.35
CA LYS A 375 17.45 10.39 5.15
C LYS A 375 17.46 8.93 5.65
N ASP A 376 16.94 8.72 6.85
CA ASP A 376 16.94 7.43 7.54
C ASP A 376 15.60 6.68 7.41
N ASP A 377 14.66 7.22 6.64
CA ASP A 377 13.37 6.58 6.37
C ASP A 377 13.44 5.66 5.14
N PHE A 378 13.32 4.36 5.38
CA PHE A 378 13.35 3.32 4.34
C PHE A 378 11.97 2.88 3.88
N CYS A 379 10.89 3.37 4.52
CA CYS A 379 9.53 3.05 4.13
C CYS A 379 9.16 3.86 2.88
N LEU A 380 8.80 3.16 1.81
CA LEU A 380 8.45 3.75 0.51
C LEU A 380 7.44 4.88 0.65
N MET A 381 6.37 4.62 1.39
CA MET A 381 5.26 5.54 1.54
C MET A 381 5.69 6.86 2.21
N SER A 382 6.30 6.82 3.39
CA SER A 382 6.71 8.03 4.09
C SER A 382 7.88 8.72 3.40
N ARG A 383 8.91 7.99 2.95
CA ARG A 383 10.06 8.57 2.26
C ARG A 383 9.64 9.37 1.02
N ASN A 384 8.75 8.81 0.20
CA ASN A 384 8.25 9.49 -0.99
C ASN A 384 7.41 10.72 -0.63
N ALA A 385 6.64 10.68 0.46
CA ALA A 385 5.91 11.84 0.95
C ALA A 385 6.85 12.99 1.34
N TRP A 386 7.92 12.70 2.09
CA TRP A 386 8.92 13.71 2.46
C TRP A 386 9.54 14.36 1.23
N VAL A 387 9.95 13.55 0.25
CA VAL A 387 10.49 14.02 -1.02
C VAL A 387 9.48 14.89 -1.79
N TYR A 388 8.21 14.48 -1.84
CA TYR A 388 7.15 15.23 -2.50
C TYR A 388 7.01 16.63 -1.89
N PHE A 389 6.93 16.74 -0.56
CA PHE A 389 6.75 18.04 0.09
C PHE A 389 8.01 18.93 0.00
N ILE A 390 9.20 18.35 0.07
CA ILE A 390 10.45 19.08 -0.24
C ILE A 390 10.41 19.68 -1.64
N LYS A 391 9.98 18.90 -2.64
CA LYS A 391 9.87 19.37 -4.03
C LYS A 391 8.88 20.52 -4.15
N LYS A 392 7.71 20.42 -3.50
CA LYS A 392 6.69 21.48 -3.50
C LYS A 392 7.19 22.78 -2.87
N ASP A 393 7.95 22.71 -1.78
CA ASP A 393 8.54 23.91 -1.17
C ASP A 393 9.63 24.54 -2.06
N LYS A 394 10.48 23.73 -2.68
CA LYS A 394 11.50 24.21 -3.63
C LYS A 394 10.86 24.89 -4.85
N GLU A 395 9.78 24.32 -5.39
CA GLU A 395 9.00 24.91 -6.50
C GLU A 395 8.36 26.24 -6.08
N PHE A 396 7.76 26.30 -4.89
CA PHE A 396 7.18 27.53 -4.35
C PHE A 396 8.21 28.64 -4.19
N ILE A 397 9.33 28.38 -3.52
CA ILE A 397 10.40 29.37 -3.30
C ILE A 397 10.92 29.90 -4.63
N LYS A 398 11.15 29.02 -5.62
CA LYS A 398 11.58 29.40 -6.97
C LYS A 398 10.55 30.29 -7.68
N SER A 399 9.25 30.07 -7.44
CA SER A 399 8.17 30.88 -8.04
C SER A 399 8.09 32.30 -7.49
N LYS A 400 8.57 32.53 -6.25
CA LYS A 400 8.59 33.85 -5.59
C LYS A 400 9.90 34.63 -5.83
N ALA A 401 10.94 33.95 -6.31
CA ALA A 401 12.22 34.56 -6.70
C ALA A 401 12.24 35.09 -8.14
N LYS A 402 11.18 34.83 -8.92
CA LYS A 402 10.93 35.40 -10.25
C LYS A 402 9.95 36.54 -10.12
#